data_AF-D3RWI3-F1
#
_entry.id   AF-D3RWI3-F1
#
_cell.length_a   1.000
_cell.length_b   1.000
_cell.length_c   1.000
_cell.angle_alpha   90.00
_cell.angle_beta   90.00
_cell.angle_gamma   90.00
#
_symmetry.space_group_name_H-M   'P 1'
#
loop_
_entity.id
_entity.type
_entity.pdbx_description
1 polymer ?
#
loop_
_entity_poly.entity_id
_entity_poly.type
_entity_poly.pdbx_seq_one_letter_code
_entity_poly.pdbx_strand_id
1 'polypeptide(L)'
;MRMHLLLIGLIVFAVALIYSTPSVSVLYGSHKLYNLTGAGNDVDCVSCHPQAADELSQSAYHKTLTCEDCHRNPYMKSVAFDNGSVVTKGSYAHAAYKPRCLDCHSQTSITKADGTVVSVRKADAFGDPGYGSDYSAHKKFVEGSLNYNIFEGENEACISCHTDYKIRFEFIRPLYVEYTIQKDANGNWYVDSSSITYGADNTTLILKPGSGKKHLFIPLNQIKCENCHSDIWATVQTGYNHITTGWKNPPIHDYTRVGTSYSNVTEYCQLSCHNPIVSGSPPAALSETVHAARRLSCYDCHNTAGNNGVFTVYSKPGNIYRNPPWSDRAMGNFDDYAINAPLFIQGNTCVDCKEVRQSTGTWYTPPVTFKSYFEPTTVPPSKI
;
A
#
# COMPACT_ATOMS: atom_id res chain seq x y z
N MET A 1 -43.32 25.25 -50.73
CA MET A 1 -42.53 25.98 -49.70
C MET A 1 -42.79 25.52 -48.27
N ARG A 2 -44.04 25.43 -47.79
CA ARG A 2 -44.38 25.01 -46.40
C ARG A 2 -43.93 23.59 -46.02
N MET A 3 -43.99 22.63 -46.95
CA MET A 3 -43.58 21.25 -46.69
C MET A 3 -42.06 21.07 -46.58
N HIS A 4 -41.28 21.85 -47.32
CA HIS A 4 -39.82 21.82 -47.24
C HIS A 4 -39.29 22.44 -45.94
N LEU A 5 -39.95 23.49 -45.44
CA LEU A 5 -39.60 24.10 -44.15
C LEU A 5 -39.90 23.15 -42.97
N LEU A 6 -40.99 22.38 -43.04
CA LEU A 6 -41.31 21.34 -42.06
C LEU A 6 -40.27 20.20 -42.07
N LEU A 7 -39.87 19.74 -43.25
CA LEU A 7 -38.84 18.70 -43.40
C LEU A 7 -37.48 19.16 -42.88
N ILE A 8 -37.07 20.39 -43.19
CA ILE A 8 -35.82 20.97 -42.68
C ILE A 8 -35.88 21.11 -41.16
N GLY A 9 -37.01 21.56 -40.60
CA GLY A 9 -37.21 21.64 -39.15
C GLY A 9 -37.09 20.28 -38.45
N LEU A 10 -37.68 19.22 -39.03
CA LEU A 10 -37.60 17.85 -38.53
C LEU A 10 -36.17 17.30 -38.56
N ILE A 11 -35.43 17.58 -39.64
CA ILE A 11 -34.02 17.15 -39.78
C ILE A 11 -33.14 17.87 -38.75
N VAL A 12 -33.29 19.18 -38.59
CA VAL A 12 -32.52 19.96 -37.61
C VAL A 12 -32.83 19.50 -36.18
N PHE A 13 -34.10 19.20 -35.87
CA PHE A 13 -34.49 18.68 -34.56
C PHE A 13 -33.92 17.28 -34.29
N ALA A 14 -33.93 16.39 -35.28
CA ALA A 14 -33.32 15.06 -35.17
C ALA A 14 -31.81 15.13 -34.95
N VAL A 15 -31.11 16.01 -35.67
CA VAL A 15 -29.66 16.24 -35.48
C VAL A 15 -29.40 16.83 -34.09
N ALA A 16 -30.19 17.81 -33.64
CA ALA A 16 -30.06 18.38 -32.30
C ALA A 16 -30.25 17.32 -31.19
N LEU A 17 -31.18 16.36 -31.34
CA LEU A 17 -31.35 15.25 -30.40
C LEU A 17 -30.15 14.29 -30.36
N ILE A 18 -29.54 14.02 -31.51
CA ILE A 18 -28.34 13.17 -31.61
C ILE A 18 -27.14 13.82 -30.91
N TYR A 19 -26.99 15.15 -31.01
CA TYR A 19 -25.85 15.88 -30.44
C TYR A 19 -26.08 16.39 -29.00
N SER A 20 -27.32 16.44 -28.52
CA SER A 20 -27.65 16.95 -27.16
C SER A 20 -27.70 15.88 -26.08
N THR A 21 -27.64 14.59 -26.44
CA THR A 21 -27.57 13.50 -25.46
C THR A 21 -26.13 12.96 -25.39
N PRO A 22 -25.39 13.13 -24.27
CA PRO A 22 -24.03 12.60 -24.13
C PRO A 22 -23.98 11.05 -24.04
N SER A 23 -25.09 10.36 -24.31
CA SER A 23 -25.17 8.89 -24.36
C SER A 23 -26.50 8.43 -24.98
N VAL A 24 -26.52 8.26 -26.29
CA VAL A 24 -27.54 7.41 -26.95
C VAL A 24 -27.01 5.97 -26.94
N SER A 25 -27.52 5.13 -26.03
CA SER A 25 -27.38 3.68 -26.19
C SER A 25 -28.27 3.25 -27.35
N VAL A 26 -27.69 3.13 -28.54
CA VAL A 26 -28.37 2.56 -29.71
C VAL A 26 -28.57 1.07 -29.44
N LEU A 27 -29.74 0.67 -28.95
CA LEU A 27 -30.05 -0.70 -28.50
C LEU A 27 -30.20 -1.72 -29.65
N TYR A 28 -30.15 -1.29 -30.91
CA TYR A 28 -30.34 -2.18 -32.06
C TYR A 28 -29.00 -2.65 -32.61
N GLY A 29 -28.69 -3.95 -32.41
CA GLY A 29 -27.47 -4.60 -32.93
C GLY A 29 -26.20 -4.43 -32.10
N SER A 30 -26.21 -3.61 -31.04
CA SER A 30 -25.06 -3.42 -30.13
C SER A 30 -25.12 -4.28 -28.86
N HIS A 31 -26.27 -4.90 -28.56
CA HIS A 31 -26.48 -5.76 -27.40
C HIS A 31 -27.12 -7.08 -27.86
N LYS A 32 -26.47 -8.21 -27.54
CA LYS A 32 -27.07 -9.54 -27.66
C LYS A 32 -27.81 -9.80 -26.34
N LEU A 33 -29.14 -9.74 -26.35
CA LEU A 33 -29.93 -10.14 -25.19
C LEU A 33 -29.93 -11.67 -25.15
N TYR A 34 -29.21 -12.25 -24.19
CA TYR A 34 -29.17 -13.69 -24.00
C TYR A 34 -30.45 -14.13 -23.27
N ASN A 35 -31.11 -15.15 -23.81
CA ASN A 35 -32.25 -15.74 -23.14
C ASN A 35 -31.76 -16.55 -21.93
N LEU A 36 -31.98 -16.00 -20.75
CA LEU A 36 -31.59 -16.54 -19.46
C LEU A 36 -32.69 -17.41 -18.81
N THR A 37 -33.56 -18.06 -19.60
CA THR A 37 -34.66 -18.89 -19.06
C THR A 37 -34.41 -20.40 -19.16
N GLY A 38 -33.27 -20.82 -19.72
CA GLY A 38 -32.94 -22.25 -19.90
C GLY A 38 -32.03 -22.80 -18.79
N ALA A 39 -32.09 -24.10 -18.56
CA ALA A 39 -31.15 -24.83 -17.70
C ALA A 39 -29.70 -24.59 -18.18
N GLY A 40 -28.85 -24.10 -17.28
CA GLY A 40 -27.46 -23.70 -17.58
C GLY A 40 -27.26 -22.19 -17.52
N ASN A 41 -28.25 -21.38 -17.92
CA ASN A 41 -28.37 -19.95 -17.64
C ASN A 41 -27.08 -19.10 -17.54
N ASP A 42 -26.11 -19.34 -18.43
CA ASP A 42 -24.76 -18.79 -18.31
C ASP A 42 -24.58 -17.56 -19.22
N VAL A 43 -24.23 -16.45 -18.59
CA VAL A 43 -23.81 -15.23 -19.28
C VAL A 43 -22.40 -15.42 -19.81
N ASP A 44 -22.22 -15.37 -21.13
CA ASP A 44 -20.90 -15.38 -21.76
C ASP A 44 -20.15 -14.07 -21.48
N CYS A 45 -19.37 -14.09 -20.40
CA CYS A 45 -18.63 -12.93 -19.91
C CYS A 45 -17.61 -12.41 -20.94
N VAL A 46 -16.98 -13.30 -21.72
CA VAL A 46 -15.90 -12.93 -22.66
C VAL A 46 -16.49 -12.22 -23.88
N SER A 47 -17.66 -12.65 -24.36
CA SER A 47 -18.37 -11.94 -25.44
C SER A 47 -18.71 -10.49 -25.06
N CYS A 48 -19.08 -10.24 -23.80
CA CYS A 48 -19.42 -8.90 -23.31
C CYS A 48 -18.22 -8.09 -22.82
N HIS A 49 -17.19 -8.75 -22.30
CA HIS A 49 -16.00 -8.13 -21.70
C HIS A 49 -14.68 -8.65 -22.32
N PRO A 50 -14.51 -8.58 -23.65
CA PRO A 50 -13.34 -9.16 -24.31
C PRO A 50 -12.04 -8.49 -23.87
N GLN A 51 -12.07 -7.19 -23.55
CA GLN A 51 -10.90 -6.47 -23.04
C GLN A 51 -10.48 -6.96 -21.65
N ALA A 52 -11.42 -7.19 -20.74
CA ALA A 52 -11.11 -7.70 -19.41
C ALA A 52 -10.57 -9.14 -19.46
N ALA A 53 -11.11 -9.96 -20.37
CA ALA A 53 -10.61 -11.31 -20.62
C ALA A 53 -9.18 -11.28 -21.18
N ASP A 54 -8.90 -10.40 -22.15
CA ASP A 54 -7.56 -10.18 -22.69
C ASP A 54 -6.56 -9.75 -21.61
N GLU A 55 -6.92 -8.75 -20.79
CA GLU A 55 -6.13 -8.32 -19.63
C GLU A 55 -5.78 -9.47 -18.68
N LEU A 56 -6.77 -10.29 -18.30
CA LEU A 56 -6.57 -11.43 -17.40
C LEU A 56 -5.65 -12.48 -18.03
N SER A 57 -5.83 -12.79 -19.31
CA SER A 57 -5.02 -13.78 -20.04
C SER A 57 -3.53 -13.41 -20.11
N GLN A 58 -3.22 -12.11 -20.09
CA GLN A 58 -1.87 -11.56 -20.14
C GLN A 58 -1.24 -11.42 -18.76
N SER A 59 -1.99 -11.71 -17.69
CA SER A 59 -1.52 -11.50 -16.33
C SER A 59 -0.41 -12.44 -15.91
N ALA A 60 0.51 -11.94 -15.09
CA ALA A 60 1.54 -12.76 -14.47
C ALA A 60 0.95 -13.76 -13.47
N TYR A 61 -0.13 -13.35 -12.80
CA TYR A 61 -0.90 -14.16 -11.85
C TYR A 61 -2.35 -14.27 -12.34
N HIS A 62 -3.10 -15.23 -11.83
CA HIS A 62 -4.53 -15.40 -12.13
C HIS A 62 -4.92 -15.70 -13.59
N LYS A 63 -3.99 -15.79 -14.55
CA LYS A 63 -4.29 -16.14 -15.96
C LYS A 63 -4.97 -17.50 -16.17
N THR A 64 -4.92 -18.38 -15.17
CA THR A 64 -5.57 -19.70 -15.16
C THR A 64 -6.93 -19.69 -14.45
N LEU A 65 -7.40 -18.53 -13.99
CA LEU A 65 -8.73 -18.34 -13.45
C LEU A 65 -9.68 -17.91 -14.57
N THR A 66 -10.93 -18.36 -14.49
CA THR A 66 -12.00 -17.88 -15.37
C THR A 66 -12.70 -16.66 -14.78
N CYS A 67 -13.59 -16.02 -15.55
CA CYS A 67 -14.44 -14.96 -15.02
C CYS A 67 -15.34 -15.49 -13.90
N GLU A 68 -15.86 -16.72 -14.03
CA GLU A 68 -16.72 -17.35 -13.04
C GLU A 68 -15.99 -17.68 -11.75
N ASP A 69 -14.71 -18.10 -11.83
CA ASP A 69 -13.87 -18.39 -10.66
C ASP A 69 -13.82 -17.21 -9.67
N CYS A 70 -13.94 -15.97 -10.16
CA CYS A 70 -13.96 -14.76 -9.36
C CYS A 70 -15.38 -14.22 -9.15
N HIS A 71 -16.13 -13.98 -10.24
CA HIS A 71 -17.37 -13.21 -10.24
C HIS A 71 -18.65 -14.02 -10.00
N ARG A 72 -18.59 -15.35 -10.11
CA ARG A 72 -19.76 -16.24 -9.97
C ARG A 72 -19.51 -17.46 -9.09
N ASN A 73 -18.44 -17.44 -8.30
CA ASN A 73 -18.07 -18.60 -7.50
C ASN A 73 -19.02 -18.80 -6.30
N PRO A 74 -19.85 -19.87 -6.29
CA PRO A 74 -20.84 -20.11 -5.25
C PRO A 74 -20.20 -20.48 -3.90
N TYR A 75 -18.92 -20.86 -3.88
CA TYR A 75 -18.16 -21.17 -2.68
C TYR A 75 -17.63 -19.92 -1.97
N MET A 76 -17.66 -18.74 -2.62
CA MET A 76 -17.18 -17.47 -2.06
C MET A 76 -18.31 -16.50 -1.68
N LYS A 77 -19.27 -16.27 -2.59
CA LYS A 77 -20.44 -15.42 -2.35
C LYS A 77 -21.68 -15.98 -3.04
N SER A 78 -22.85 -15.74 -2.46
CA SER A 78 -24.12 -16.18 -3.01
C SER A 78 -24.55 -15.33 -4.22
N VAL A 79 -24.17 -15.76 -5.42
CA VAL A 79 -24.77 -15.33 -6.69
C VAL A 79 -25.98 -16.20 -7.04
N ALA A 80 -26.88 -15.68 -7.88
CA ALA A 80 -27.97 -16.50 -8.39
C ALA A 80 -27.41 -17.60 -9.30
N PHE A 81 -27.89 -18.83 -9.11
CA PHE A 81 -27.45 -19.98 -9.90
C PHE A 81 -28.64 -20.85 -10.27
N ASP A 82 -28.64 -21.34 -11.52
CA ASP A 82 -29.64 -22.27 -12.04
C ASP A 82 -28.94 -23.38 -12.81
N ASN A 83 -28.90 -24.57 -12.22
CA ASN A 83 -28.31 -25.76 -12.86
C ASN A 83 -29.36 -26.64 -13.57
N GLY A 84 -30.57 -26.11 -13.80
CA GLY A 84 -31.69 -26.85 -14.39
C GLY A 84 -32.46 -27.76 -13.44
N SER A 85 -31.95 -28.00 -12.22
CA SER A 85 -32.61 -28.80 -11.17
C SER A 85 -32.90 -27.98 -9.90
N VAL A 86 -32.06 -26.99 -9.60
CA VAL A 86 -32.18 -26.11 -8.44
C VAL A 86 -31.94 -24.67 -8.89
N VAL A 87 -32.91 -23.80 -8.62
CA VAL A 87 -32.79 -22.35 -8.76
C VAL A 87 -32.45 -21.77 -7.38
N THR A 88 -31.20 -21.41 -7.18
CA THR A 88 -30.75 -20.72 -5.96
C THR A 88 -30.81 -19.22 -6.21
N LYS A 89 -31.67 -18.52 -5.48
CA LYS A 89 -31.68 -17.05 -5.49
C LYS A 89 -30.37 -16.54 -4.87
N GLY A 90 -29.65 -15.71 -5.60
CA GLY A 90 -28.48 -15.01 -5.07
C GLY A 90 -28.90 -13.95 -4.06
N SER A 91 -28.14 -13.81 -2.99
CA SER A 91 -28.37 -12.78 -1.97
C SER A 91 -27.76 -11.43 -2.33
N TYR A 92 -26.84 -11.39 -3.32
CA TYR A 92 -26.02 -10.21 -3.63
C TYR A 92 -26.07 -9.74 -5.07
N ALA A 93 -26.16 -10.64 -6.06
CA ALA A 93 -26.16 -10.25 -7.47
C ALA A 93 -26.91 -11.23 -8.37
N HIS A 94 -27.56 -10.69 -9.40
CA HIS A 94 -28.34 -11.45 -10.39
C HIS A 94 -27.46 -12.25 -11.36
N ALA A 95 -26.28 -11.75 -11.71
CA ALA A 95 -25.41 -12.38 -12.72
C ALA A 95 -23.94 -12.47 -12.28
N ALA A 96 -23.39 -11.42 -11.66
CA ALA A 96 -22.00 -11.36 -11.21
C ALA A 96 -21.86 -10.37 -10.06
N TYR A 97 -20.95 -10.63 -9.12
CA TYR A 97 -20.59 -9.69 -8.05
C TYR A 97 -19.18 -9.12 -8.26
N LYS A 98 -18.82 -8.06 -7.53
CA LYS A 98 -17.44 -7.54 -7.49
C LYS A 98 -16.67 -8.32 -6.41
N PRO A 99 -15.72 -9.21 -6.76
CA PRO A 99 -14.98 -10.00 -5.79
C PRO A 99 -14.03 -9.14 -4.97
N ARG A 100 -13.88 -9.42 -3.69
CA ARG A 100 -12.81 -8.83 -2.87
C ARG A 100 -11.54 -9.66 -3.02
N CYS A 101 -10.37 -9.02 -2.99
CA CYS A 101 -9.08 -9.73 -3.01
C CYS A 101 -8.96 -10.70 -1.83
N LEU A 102 -9.42 -10.28 -0.65
CA LEU A 102 -9.37 -11.07 0.58
C LEU A 102 -10.45 -12.13 0.68
N ASP A 103 -11.44 -12.19 -0.24
CA ASP A 103 -12.31 -13.38 -0.33
C ASP A 103 -11.47 -14.64 -0.66
N CYS A 104 -10.37 -14.47 -1.39
CA CYS A 104 -9.38 -15.53 -1.64
C CYS A 104 -8.14 -15.43 -0.75
N HIS A 105 -7.57 -14.22 -0.62
CA HIS A 105 -6.26 -14.01 -0.01
C HIS A 105 -6.26 -13.86 1.52
N SER A 106 -7.39 -14.02 2.20
CA SER A 106 -7.42 -14.15 3.68
C SER A 106 -7.08 -15.55 4.18
N GLN A 107 -7.08 -16.54 3.28
CA GLN A 107 -6.84 -17.96 3.54
C GLN A 107 -5.69 -18.51 2.67
N THR A 108 -5.40 -19.80 2.81
CA THR A 108 -4.28 -20.48 2.12
C THR A 108 -4.73 -21.43 1.00
N SER A 109 -6.04 -21.61 0.82
CA SER A 109 -6.62 -22.34 -0.32
C SER A 109 -8.02 -21.80 -0.63
N ILE A 110 -8.49 -21.97 -1.86
CA ILE A 110 -9.88 -21.67 -2.26
C ILE A 110 -10.44 -22.81 -3.10
N THR A 111 -11.77 -22.90 -3.16
CA THR A 111 -12.47 -23.76 -4.12
C THR A 111 -12.91 -22.91 -5.31
N LYS A 112 -12.53 -23.30 -6.52
CA LYS A 112 -12.91 -22.68 -7.79
C LYS A 112 -14.38 -22.94 -8.14
N ALA A 113 -14.88 -22.28 -9.18
CA ALA A 113 -16.28 -22.46 -9.61
C ALA A 113 -16.57 -23.91 -10.07
N ASP A 114 -15.56 -24.62 -10.59
CA ASP A 114 -15.64 -26.02 -11.00
C ASP A 114 -15.53 -27.04 -9.83
N GLY A 115 -15.39 -26.55 -8.60
CA GLY A 115 -15.20 -27.38 -7.41
C GLY A 115 -13.75 -27.78 -7.12
N THR A 116 -12.79 -27.42 -7.99
CA THR A 116 -11.38 -27.72 -7.79
C THR A 116 -10.81 -26.86 -6.65
N VAL A 117 -10.10 -27.48 -5.71
CA VAL A 117 -9.39 -26.76 -4.65
C VAL A 117 -7.98 -26.39 -5.11
N VAL A 118 -7.62 -25.11 -4.97
CA VAL A 118 -6.28 -24.61 -5.29
C VAL A 118 -5.65 -23.92 -4.08
N SER A 119 -4.33 -24.05 -3.96
CA SER A 119 -3.56 -23.30 -2.98
C SER A 119 -3.47 -21.83 -3.40
N VAL A 120 -3.62 -20.92 -2.44
CA VAL A 120 -3.44 -19.49 -2.63
C VAL A 120 -2.48 -18.96 -1.59
N ARG A 121 -1.71 -17.93 -1.96
CA ARG A 121 -0.88 -17.24 -0.99
C ARG A 121 -1.77 -16.32 -0.15
N LYS A 122 -1.78 -16.52 1.16
CA LYS A 122 -2.38 -15.56 2.09
C LYS A 122 -1.69 -14.20 1.96
N ALA A 123 -2.47 -13.12 1.91
CA ALA A 123 -1.95 -11.77 2.00
C ALA A 123 -1.43 -11.55 3.43
N ASP A 124 -0.13 -11.76 3.63
CA ASP A 124 0.52 -11.59 4.92
C ASP A 124 0.16 -10.21 5.53
N ALA A 125 -0.15 -10.18 6.83
CA ALA A 125 -0.76 -9.05 7.56
C ALA A 125 -2.19 -8.68 7.13
N PHE A 126 -2.45 -8.38 5.85
CA PHE A 126 -3.76 -7.84 5.43
C PHE A 126 -4.88 -8.88 5.39
N GLY A 127 -4.54 -10.16 5.26
CA GLY A 127 -5.47 -11.28 5.37
C GLY A 127 -5.79 -11.67 6.81
N ASP A 128 -5.17 -11.03 7.81
CA ASP A 128 -5.49 -11.23 9.23
C ASP A 128 -6.64 -10.31 9.67
N PRO A 129 -7.36 -10.65 10.76
CA PRO A 129 -8.39 -9.79 11.33
C PRO A 129 -7.86 -8.37 11.57
N GLY A 130 -8.63 -7.36 11.16
CA GLY A 130 -8.24 -5.96 11.29
C GLY A 130 -7.05 -5.54 10.41
N TYR A 131 -6.79 -6.26 9.32
CA TYR A 131 -5.67 -6.01 8.39
C TYR A 131 -4.29 -6.13 9.06
N GLY A 132 -4.22 -6.97 10.11
CA GLY A 132 -2.99 -7.33 10.78
C GLY A 132 -2.39 -6.21 11.62
N SER A 133 -1.08 -6.28 11.78
CA SER A 133 -0.33 -5.44 12.69
C SER A 133 -0.28 -3.96 12.29
N ASP A 134 -0.28 -3.09 13.29
CA ASP A 134 0.09 -1.68 13.13
C ASP A 134 1.56 -1.47 12.77
N TYR A 135 2.40 -2.49 12.74
CA TYR A 135 3.73 -2.36 12.16
C TYR A 135 3.73 -2.33 10.63
N SER A 136 2.64 -2.72 9.95
CA SER A 136 2.57 -2.60 8.50
C SER A 136 2.37 -1.14 8.06
N ALA A 137 3.33 -0.63 7.28
CA ALA A 137 3.33 0.76 6.83
C ALA A 137 2.05 1.11 6.04
N HIS A 138 1.59 0.19 5.19
CA HIS A 138 0.44 0.42 4.31
C HIS A 138 -0.92 0.06 4.93
N LYS A 139 -0.99 -0.39 6.20
CA LYS A 139 -2.28 -0.71 6.84
C LYS A 139 -3.29 0.42 6.75
N LYS A 140 -2.88 1.67 7.01
CA LYS A 140 -3.78 2.84 6.93
C LYS A 140 -4.27 3.13 5.51
N PHE A 141 -3.46 2.82 4.50
CA PHE A 141 -3.89 2.94 3.11
C PHE A 141 -4.95 1.88 2.76
N VAL A 142 -4.77 0.65 3.24
CA VAL A 142 -5.77 -0.43 3.12
C VAL A 142 -7.05 -0.10 3.88
N GLU A 143 -6.97 0.31 5.15
CA GLU A 143 -8.15 0.74 5.92
C GLU A 143 -8.86 1.93 5.29
N GLY A 144 -8.08 2.88 4.75
CA GLY A 144 -8.59 4.04 4.03
C GLY A 144 -9.41 3.64 2.81
N SER A 145 -8.99 2.61 2.08
CA SER A 145 -9.70 2.11 0.89
C SER A 145 -11.15 1.68 1.17
N LEU A 146 -11.44 1.24 2.39
CA LEU A 146 -12.79 0.78 2.79
C LEU A 146 -13.82 1.91 2.82
N ASN A 147 -13.37 3.15 2.91
CA ASN A 147 -14.24 4.32 2.97
C ASN A 147 -14.60 4.86 1.57
N TYR A 148 -14.02 4.28 0.51
CA TYR A 148 -14.29 4.70 -0.86
C TYR A 148 -15.14 3.64 -1.57
N ASN A 149 -16.19 4.10 -2.27
CA ASN A 149 -17.12 3.21 -2.98
C ASN A 149 -16.69 2.93 -4.44
N ILE A 150 -15.40 3.10 -4.76
CA ILE A 150 -14.88 2.90 -6.13
C ILE A 150 -14.68 1.39 -6.39
N PHE A 151 -14.13 0.68 -5.42
CA PHE A 151 -13.97 -0.77 -5.45
C PHE A 151 -14.53 -1.42 -4.19
N GLU A 152 -14.81 -2.72 -4.26
CA GLU A 152 -15.33 -3.45 -3.11
C GLU A 152 -14.23 -3.67 -2.07
N GLY A 153 -14.45 -3.20 -0.84
CA GLY A 153 -13.52 -3.43 0.27
C GLY A 153 -12.09 -2.93 0.00
N GLU A 154 -11.11 -3.75 0.33
CA GLU A 154 -9.67 -3.43 0.23
C GLU A 154 -9.11 -3.36 -1.20
N ASN A 155 -9.94 -3.66 -2.20
CA ASN A 155 -9.50 -3.81 -3.57
C ASN A 155 -8.80 -2.59 -4.12
N GLU A 156 -9.21 -1.37 -3.76
CA GLU A 156 -8.56 -0.16 -4.24
C GLU A 156 -7.07 -0.14 -3.86
N ALA A 157 -6.74 -0.53 -2.63
CA ALA A 157 -5.35 -0.66 -2.19
C ALA A 157 -4.65 -1.85 -2.85
N CYS A 158 -5.27 -3.01 -2.96
CA CYS A 158 -4.63 -4.19 -3.56
C CYS A 158 -4.34 -4.01 -5.06
N ILE A 159 -5.33 -3.56 -5.84
CA ILE A 159 -5.15 -3.35 -7.28
C ILE A 159 -4.14 -2.24 -7.55
N SER A 160 -4.00 -1.28 -6.61
CA SER A 160 -3.08 -0.17 -6.78
C SER A 160 -1.63 -0.63 -6.98
N CYS A 161 -1.28 -1.73 -6.31
CA CYS A 161 0.05 -2.32 -6.33
C CYS A 161 0.13 -3.52 -7.29
N HIS A 162 -0.88 -4.40 -7.28
CA HIS A 162 -0.79 -5.72 -7.93
C HIS A 162 -1.23 -5.73 -9.39
N THR A 163 -1.72 -4.61 -9.92
CA THR A 163 -2.15 -4.52 -11.32
C THR A 163 -1.41 -3.41 -12.06
N ASP A 164 -1.52 -3.43 -13.39
CA ASP A 164 -1.00 -2.37 -14.25
C ASP A 164 -1.89 -1.11 -14.26
N TYR A 165 -2.68 -0.92 -13.20
CA TYR A 165 -3.52 0.25 -13.03
C TYR A 165 -2.68 1.50 -12.81
N LYS A 166 -3.02 2.55 -13.55
CA LYS A 166 -2.40 3.87 -13.46
C LYS A 166 -3.05 4.66 -12.36
N ILE A 167 -2.24 5.27 -11.49
CA ILE A 167 -2.75 5.94 -10.28
C ILE A 167 -2.08 7.29 -10.11
N ARG A 168 -2.88 8.25 -9.68
CA ARG A 168 -2.41 9.53 -9.18
C ARG A 168 -2.56 9.53 -7.66
N PHE A 169 -1.44 9.55 -6.96
CA PHE A 169 -1.39 9.76 -5.53
C PHE A 169 -1.24 11.25 -5.23
N GLU A 170 -1.98 11.70 -4.24
CA GLU A 170 -1.85 13.01 -3.63
C GLU A 170 -1.45 12.79 -2.18
N PHE A 171 -0.17 12.98 -1.88
CA PHE A 171 0.35 12.87 -0.53
C PHE A 171 0.25 14.23 0.13
N ILE A 172 -0.64 14.35 1.11
CA ILE A 172 -0.78 15.54 1.95
C ILE A 172 -0.02 15.25 3.24
N ARG A 173 1.08 15.97 3.47
CA ARG A 173 1.90 15.90 4.68
C ARG A 173 2.03 17.32 5.23
N PRO A 174 2.08 17.54 6.55
CA PRO A 174 2.38 18.87 7.06
C PRO A 174 3.82 19.26 6.66
N LEU A 175 4.09 20.53 6.40
CA LEU A 175 5.42 21.03 6.03
C LEU A 175 6.47 20.69 7.09
N TYR A 176 6.07 20.79 8.36
CA TYR A 176 6.85 20.37 9.52
C TYR A 176 5.93 19.87 10.62
N VAL A 177 6.49 19.13 11.57
CA VAL A 177 5.90 18.86 12.87
C VAL A 177 6.84 19.38 13.96
N GLU A 178 6.28 20.05 14.96
CA GLU A 178 6.98 20.32 16.20
C GLU A 178 6.48 19.39 17.28
N TYR A 179 7.38 18.84 18.07
CA TYR A 179 7.04 17.97 19.20
C TYR A 179 8.15 18.01 20.25
N THR A 180 7.76 17.78 21.50
CA THR A 180 8.67 17.78 22.65
C THR A 180 8.85 16.36 23.16
N ILE A 181 10.11 15.98 23.36
CA ILE A 181 10.45 14.78 24.12
C ILE A 181 10.64 15.18 25.58
N GLN A 182 9.94 14.49 26.47
CA GLN A 182 9.96 14.70 27.92
C GLN A 182 10.48 13.47 28.67
N LYS A 183 10.70 13.62 29.98
CA LYS A 183 10.94 12.54 30.92
C LYS A 183 9.81 12.46 31.94
N ASP A 184 9.32 11.26 32.21
CA ASP A 184 8.37 11.03 33.30
C ASP A 184 9.09 11.01 34.67
N ALA A 185 8.33 10.84 35.75
CA ALA A 185 8.85 10.78 37.12
C ALA A 185 9.80 9.59 37.37
N ASN A 186 9.73 8.55 36.54
CA ASN A 186 10.60 7.37 36.61
C ASN A 186 11.84 7.52 35.70
N GLY A 187 11.96 8.64 34.99
CA GLY A 187 13.05 8.91 34.04
C GLY A 187 12.85 8.30 32.65
N ASN A 188 11.67 7.76 32.35
CA ASN A 188 11.32 7.22 31.03
C ASN A 188 11.08 8.36 30.05
N TRP A 189 11.59 8.21 28.84
CA TRP A 189 11.44 9.23 27.81
C TRP A 189 10.16 8.98 27.03
N TYR A 190 9.41 10.03 26.71
CA TYR A 190 8.20 9.93 25.91
C TYR A 190 8.00 11.18 25.05
N VAL A 191 7.27 11.03 23.95
CA VAL A 191 6.79 12.16 23.14
C VAL A 191 5.58 12.74 23.84
N ASP A 192 5.64 14.01 24.23
CA ASP A 192 4.50 14.72 24.79
C ASP A 192 3.50 15.03 23.66
N SER A 193 2.44 14.24 23.60
CA SER A 193 1.40 14.36 22.56
C SER A 193 0.69 15.70 22.58
N SER A 194 0.65 16.40 23.73
CA SER A 194 0.04 17.73 23.84
C SER A 194 0.89 18.84 23.23
N SER A 195 2.19 18.58 23.02
CA SER A 195 3.12 19.51 22.40
C SER A 195 3.14 19.45 20.87
N ILE A 196 2.43 18.49 20.27
CA ILE A 196 2.47 18.26 18.82
C ILE A 196 1.76 19.40 18.11
N THR A 197 2.49 20.11 17.25
CA THR A 197 1.92 21.11 16.35
C THR A 197 2.36 20.86 14.91
N TYR A 198 1.52 21.25 13.96
CA TYR A 198 1.74 21.00 12.53
C TYR A 198 1.90 22.31 11.78
N GLY A 199 2.86 22.34 10.84
CA GLY A 199 2.92 23.36 9.81
C GLY A 199 1.77 23.23 8.81
N ALA A 200 1.73 24.17 7.86
CA ALA A 200 0.76 24.14 6.76
C ALA A 200 0.89 22.87 5.92
N ASP A 201 -0.19 22.48 5.23
CA ASP A 201 -0.20 21.34 4.32
C ASP A 201 0.83 21.54 3.19
N ASN A 202 1.62 20.50 2.96
CA ASN A 202 2.53 20.36 1.85
C ASN A 202 2.08 19.15 1.02
N THR A 203 1.59 19.42 -0.19
CA THR A 203 0.99 18.41 -1.06
C THR A 203 1.94 18.03 -2.17
N THR A 204 2.22 16.74 -2.30
CA THR A 204 3.04 16.18 -3.37
C THR A 204 2.21 15.25 -4.25
N LEU A 205 2.28 15.47 -5.56
CA LEU A 205 1.61 14.64 -6.55
C LEU A 205 2.57 13.60 -7.11
N ILE A 206 2.20 12.33 -7.02
CA ILE A 206 2.97 11.21 -7.57
C ILE A 206 2.10 10.45 -8.57
N LEU A 207 2.69 10.14 -9.72
CA LEU A 207 2.03 9.36 -10.77
C LEU A 207 2.67 7.99 -10.86
N LYS A 208 1.96 6.96 -10.38
CA LYS A 208 2.34 5.57 -10.64
C LYS A 208 2.05 5.26 -12.12
N PRO A 209 3.07 4.85 -12.91
CA PRO A 209 2.85 4.49 -14.29
C PRO A 209 2.01 3.21 -14.40
N GLY A 210 1.37 3.05 -15.56
CA GLY A 210 0.56 1.88 -15.89
C GLY A 210 -0.32 2.15 -17.10
N SER A 211 -0.88 1.10 -17.68
CA SER A 211 -1.85 1.20 -18.78
C SER A 211 -3.26 1.55 -18.32
N GLY A 212 -3.56 1.43 -17.03
CA GLY A 212 -4.93 1.60 -16.51
C GLY A 212 -5.76 0.31 -16.56
N LYS A 213 -5.16 -0.82 -16.93
CA LYS A 213 -5.77 -2.15 -16.91
C LYS A 213 -5.93 -2.64 -15.48
N LYS A 214 -7.13 -3.14 -15.14
CA LYS A 214 -7.48 -3.59 -13.77
C LYS A 214 -7.45 -5.11 -13.61
N HIS A 215 -7.60 -5.84 -14.71
CA HIS A 215 -7.52 -7.29 -14.74
C HIS A 215 -6.15 -7.78 -15.20
N LEU A 216 -5.20 -6.87 -15.46
CA LEU A 216 -3.81 -7.19 -15.77
C LEU A 216 -2.97 -7.17 -14.48
N PHE A 217 -2.75 -8.34 -13.87
CA PHE A 217 -1.91 -8.49 -12.68
C PHE A 217 -0.43 -8.55 -13.06
N ILE A 218 0.38 -7.70 -12.42
CA ILE A 218 1.81 -7.57 -12.72
C ILE A 218 2.66 -8.50 -11.82
N PRO A 219 3.84 -8.93 -12.28
CA PRO A 219 4.80 -9.65 -11.45
C PRO A 219 5.22 -8.85 -10.20
N LEU A 220 5.48 -9.53 -9.07
CA LEU A 220 5.88 -8.87 -7.83
C LEU A 220 7.16 -8.04 -7.95
N ASN A 221 8.11 -8.45 -8.80
CA ASN A 221 9.35 -7.70 -9.04
C ASN A 221 9.16 -6.41 -9.86
N GLN A 222 7.95 -6.15 -10.38
CA GLN A 222 7.58 -4.89 -11.02
C GLN A 222 6.90 -3.92 -10.04
N ILE A 223 6.58 -4.36 -8.83
CA ILE A 223 6.10 -3.49 -7.75
C ILE A 223 7.33 -2.82 -7.14
N LYS A 224 7.55 -1.57 -7.53
CA LYS A 224 8.72 -0.79 -7.12
C LYS A 224 8.33 0.33 -6.18
N CYS A 225 9.01 0.46 -5.03
CA CYS A 225 8.74 1.52 -4.05
C CYS A 225 8.79 2.92 -4.67
N GLU A 226 9.77 3.17 -5.54
CA GLU A 226 9.98 4.46 -6.20
C GLU A 226 8.88 4.82 -7.21
N ASN A 227 7.99 3.90 -7.59
CA ASN A 227 6.83 4.24 -8.44
C ASN A 227 5.76 5.03 -7.66
N CYS A 228 5.69 4.86 -6.35
CA CYS A 228 4.73 5.55 -5.47
C CYS A 228 5.40 6.54 -4.50
N HIS A 229 6.70 6.38 -4.28
CA HIS A 229 7.50 7.21 -3.36
C HIS A 229 8.68 7.86 -4.10
N SER A 230 8.45 8.38 -5.32
CA SER A 230 9.53 9.00 -6.11
C SER A 230 10.06 10.30 -5.48
N ASP A 231 9.21 11.01 -4.75
CA ASP A 231 9.55 12.18 -3.93
C ASP A 231 10.48 11.82 -2.77
N ILE A 232 10.20 10.71 -2.08
CA ILE A 232 11.05 10.18 -1.02
C ILE A 232 12.37 9.70 -1.61
N TRP A 233 12.33 8.99 -2.73
CA TRP A 233 13.55 8.53 -3.40
C TRP A 233 14.45 9.69 -3.82
N ALA A 234 13.89 10.76 -4.37
CA ALA A 234 14.65 11.98 -4.67
C ALA A 234 15.30 12.55 -3.39
N THR A 235 14.59 12.54 -2.28
CA THR A 235 15.10 13.03 -0.99
C THR A 235 16.24 12.14 -0.47
N VAL A 236 16.10 10.81 -0.54
CA VAL A 236 17.15 9.83 -0.21
C VAL A 236 18.45 10.14 -0.98
N GLN A 237 18.35 10.48 -2.27
CA GLN A 237 19.52 10.76 -3.09
C GLN A 237 20.24 12.08 -2.73
N THR A 238 19.55 13.01 -2.05
CA THR A 238 20.14 14.29 -1.59
C THR A 238 20.73 14.22 -0.19
N GLY A 239 20.30 13.26 0.63
CA GLY A 239 20.86 13.03 1.97
C GLY A 239 20.20 13.80 3.12
N TYR A 240 19.21 14.66 2.85
CA TYR A 240 18.53 15.48 3.86
C TYR A 240 17.18 14.89 4.27
N ASN A 241 16.80 14.98 5.55
CA ASN A 241 15.48 14.64 6.11
C ASN A 241 14.99 13.19 5.92
N HIS A 242 15.79 12.35 5.27
CA HIS A 242 15.58 10.91 5.22
C HIS A 242 16.89 10.20 5.59
N ILE A 243 16.80 9.10 6.33
CA ILE A 243 17.99 8.42 6.85
C ILE A 243 18.75 7.76 5.71
N THR A 244 19.85 8.38 5.30
CA THR A 244 20.66 7.95 4.15
C THR A 244 22.08 7.54 4.55
N THR A 245 22.44 7.75 5.82
CA THR A 245 23.80 7.56 6.32
C THR A 245 23.78 6.91 7.70
N GLY A 246 23.93 5.60 7.78
CA GLY A 246 23.78 4.89 9.04
C GLY A 246 24.53 3.57 9.00
N TRP A 247 25.33 3.37 10.05
CA TRP A 247 26.35 2.33 10.20
C TRP A 247 27.53 2.55 9.25
N LYS A 248 28.72 2.84 9.76
CA LYS A 248 29.93 2.90 8.93
C LYS A 248 30.66 1.57 9.00
N ASN A 249 30.85 0.96 7.84
CA ASN A 249 31.76 -0.16 7.54
C ASN A 249 31.29 -1.61 7.89
N PRO A 250 30.64 -2.31 6.93
CA PRO A 250 30.04 -1.79 5.71
C PRO A 250 28.70 -1.14 6.02
N PRO A 251 28.31 -0.11 5.26
CA PRO A 251 27.12 0.64 5.57
C PRO A 251 25.85 -0.15 5.32
N ILE A 252 24.90 -0.06 6.26
CA ILE A 252 23.55 -0.62 6.07
C ILE A 252 22.70 0.39 5.29
N HIS A 253 22.85 1.69 5.58
CA HIS A 253 22.16 2.77 4.86
C HIS A 253 23.15 3.46 3.92
N ASP A 254 23.31 2.92 2.72
CA ASP A 254 24.11 3.51 1.65
C ASP A 254 23.43 3.28 0.29
N TYR A 255 22.65 4.26 -0.14
CA TYR A 255 21.92 4.21 -1.40
C TYR A 255 22.86 4.16 -2.62
N THR A 256 24.13 4.58 -2.48
CA THR A 256 25.12 4.51 -3.57
C THR A 256 25.47 3.06 -3.93
N ARG A 257 25.08 2.10 -3.08
CA ARG A 257 25.23 0.65 -3.32
C ARG A 257 24.09 0.06 -4.14
N VAL A 258 23.08 0.84 -4.53
CA VAL A 258 22.07 0.39 -5.49
C VAL A 258 22.72 0.15 -6.85
N GLY A 259 22.48 -1.03 -7.43
CA GLY A 259 23.15 -1.53 -8.63
C GLY A 259 24.46 -2.27 -8.36
N THR A 260 24.97 -2.29 -7.12
CA THR A 260 26.17 -3.06 -6.75
C THR A 260 25.85 -4.10 -5.68
N SER A 261 25.63 -3.68 -4.43
CA SER A 261 25.24 -4.57 -3.33
C SER A 261 23.73 -4.81 -3.25
N TYR A 262 22.94 -3.78 -3.56
CA TYR A 262 21.49 -3.87 -3.71
C TYR A 262 21.16 -3.98 -5.19
N SER A 263 20.29 -4.92 -5.56
CA SER A 263 19.89 -5.18 -6.94
C SER A 263 19.07 -4.03 -7.53
N ASN A 264 18.29 -3.35 -6.68
CA ASN A 264 17.44 -2.22 -7.05
C ASN A 264 17.07 -1.38 -5.82
N VAL A 265 16.36 -0.27 -6.05
CA VAL A 265 15.91 0.67 -5.01
C VAL A 265 14.99 -0.01 -3.98
N THR A 266 14.08 -0.87 -4.44
CA THR A 266 13.14 -1.58 -3.56
C THR A 266 13.86 -2.50 -2.57
N GLU A 267 14.88 -3.24 -3.02
CA GLU A 267 15.70 -4.08 -2.13
C GLU A 267 16.46 -3.22 -1.11
N TYR A 268 16.97 -2.04 -1.51
CA TYR A 268 17.57 -1.09 -0.58
C TYR A 268 16.57 -0.62 0.48
N CYS A 269 15.41 -0.10 0.07
CA CYS A 269 14.39 0.41 1.00
C CYS A 269 13.96 -0.66 2.02
N GLN A 270 13.73 -1.89 1.56
CA GLN A 270 13.33 -3.00 2.43
C GLN A 270 14.47 -3.46 3.34
N LEU A 271 15.59 -3.91 2.78
CA LEU A 271 16.63 -4.57 3.58
C LEU A 271 17.38 -3.60 4.50
N SER A 272 17.41 -2.31 4.18
CA SER A 272 18.09 -1.32 5.02
C SER A 272 17.23 -0.85 6.19
N CYS A 273 15.90 -0.73 6.03
CA CYS A 273 15.03 -0.09 7.03
C CYS A 273 13.61 -0.67 7.09
N HIS A 274 12.95 -0.84 5.94
CA HIS A 274 11.50 -1.07 5.92
C HIS A 274 11.09 -2.53 6.00
N ASN A 275 12.01 -3.48 5.97
CA ASN A 275 11.76 -4.89 6.29
C ASN A 275 13.11 -5.62 6.47
N PRO A 276 13.95 -5.21 7.43
CA PRO A 276 15.28 -5.76 7.56
C PRO A 276 15.22 -7.23 7.98
N ILE A 277 16.17 -8.01 7.48
CA ILE A 277 16.32 -9.39 7.90
C ILE A 277 16.98 -9.40 9.27
N VAL A 278 16.32 -10.04 10.24
CA VAL A 278 16.78 -10.11 11.63
C VAL A 278 16.94 -11.56 12.06
N SER A 279 17.83 -11.80 13.03
CA SER A 279 18.05 -13.12 13.64
C SER A 279 18.16 -13.00 15.16
N GLY A 280 17.75 -14.03 15.90
CA GLY A 280 17.71 -14.04 17.36
C GLY A 280 16.31 -13.80 17.91
N SER A 281 16.21 -13.04 19.00
CA SER A 281 14.93 -12.70 19.65
C SER A 281 14.63 -11.21 19.53
N PRO A 282 14.21 -10.73 18.35
CA PRO A 282 13.89 -9.32 18.15
C PRO A 282 12.52 -8.96 18.76
N PRO A 283 12.31 -7.67 19.12
CA PRO A 283 11.02 -7.19 19.62
C PRO A 283 9.90 -7.31 18.56
N ALA A 284 8.65 -7.23 18.99
CA ALA A 284 7.45 -7.28 18.13
C ALA A 284 7.55 -6.32 16.93
N ALA A 285 8.10 -5.13 17.19
CA ALA A 285 8.36 -4.11 16.18
C ALA A 285 9.17 -4.61 14.97
N LEU A 286 9.97 -5.68 15.11
CA LEU A 286 10.79 -6.27 14.04
C LEU A 286 10.43 -7.72 13.71
N SER A 287 9.61 -8.40 14.53
CA SER A 287 9.21 -9.79 14.33
C SER A 287 7.79 -9.98 13.80
N GLU A 288 6.90 -9.00 13.97
CA GLU A 288 5.52 -9.14 13.50
C GLU A 288 5.42 -9.17 11.97
N THR A 289 4.45 -9.92 11.46
CA THR A 289 4.21 -10.06 10.02
C THR A 289 3.75 -8.75 9.39
N VAL A 290 4.38 -8.37 8.26
CA VAL A 290 4.04 -7.19 7.45
C VAL A 290 3.89 -7.60 5.98
N HIS A 291 3.03 -6.90 5.23
CA HIS A 291 2.76 -7.28 3.83
C HIS A 291 3.88 -6.91 2.85
N ALA A 292 4.34 -5.66 2.87
CA ALA A 292 5.31 -5.13 1.90
C ALA A 292 6.43 -4.32 2.56
N ALA A 293 6.04 -3.50 3.54
CA ALA A 293 6.92 -2.65 4.30
C ALA A 293 6.40 -2.51 5.73
N ARG A 294 7.35 -2.39 6.62
CA ARG A 294 7.26 -2.11 8.04
C ARG A 294 7.47 -0.61 8.27
N ARG A 295 6.82 -0.11 9.31
CA ARG A 295 7.15 1.20 9.88
C ARG A 295 8.56 1.17 10.48
N LEU A 296 9.30 2.26 10.34
CA LEU A 296 10.66 2.32 10.87
C LEU A 296 10.62 2.18 12.40
N SER A 297 11.52 1.36 12.95
CA SER A 297 11.64 1.15 14.39
C SER A 297 13.02 1.57 14.86
N CYS A 298 13.12 2.13 16.06
CA CYS A 298 14.40 2.45 16.67
C CYS A 298 15.28 1.20 16.86
N TYR A 299 14.65 0.02 17.02
CA TYR A 299 15.33 -1.27 17.14
C TYR A 299 16.12 -1.70 15.90
N ASP A 300 15.91 -1.07 14.74
CA ASP A 300 16.78 -1.29 13.57
C ASP A 300 18.24 -0.95 13.87
N CYS A 301 18.47 -0.13 14.90
CA CYS A 301 19.73 0.52 15.20
C CYS A 301 20.10 0.50 16.70
N HIS A 302 19.11 0.32 17.58
CA HIS A 302 19.28 0.21 19.02
C HIS A 302 19.10 -1.22 19.51
N ASN A 303 20.14 -1.77 20.13
CA ASN A 303 20.10 -3.07 20.80
C ASN A 303 21.30 -3.20 21.74
N THR A 304 21.06 -3.13 23.05
CA THR A 304 21.97 -3.75 24.01
C THR A 304 21.26 -4.16 25.30
N ALA A 305 21.08 -5.46 25.55
CA ALA A 305 21.07 -6.05 26.90
C ALA A 305 20.36 -5.21 28.01
N GLY A 306 19.07 -4.96 27.80
CA GLY A 306 18.17 -4.36 28.79
C GLY A 306 16.98 -5.26 29.05
N ASN A 307 16.04 -5.33 28.08
CA ASN A 307 14.74 -5.97 28.31
C ASN A 307 14.14 -6.76 27.12
N ASN A 308 14.60 -6.59 25.86
CA ASN A 308 13.85 -7.08 24.67
C ASN A 308 14.60 -8.10 23.77
N GLY A 309 15.50 -8.90 24.35
CA GLY A 309 16.20 -9.99 23.65
C GLY A 309 17.43 -9.56 22.85
N VAL A 310 18.34 -10.52 22.59
CA VAL A 310 19.54 -10.29 21.78
C VAL A 310 19.22 -10.67 20.34
N PHE A 311 19.22 -9.68 19.43
CA PHE A 311 19.04 -9.91 18.00
C PHE A 311 20.17 -9.29 17.16
N THR A 312 20.25 -9.70 15.90
CA THR A 312 21.16 -9.15 14.91
C THR A 312 20.39 -8.71 13.68
N VAL A 313 20.90 -7.69 13.00
CA VAL A 313 20.36 -7.17 11.74
C VAL A 313 21.33 -7.54 10.62
N TYR A 314 20.79 -8.04 9.51
CA TYR A 314 21.57 -8.39 8.34
C TYR A 314 21.97 -7.14 7.54
N SER A 315 23.26 -6.95 7.34
CA SER A 315 23.82 -5.96 6.44
C SER A 315 24.02 -6.59 5.06
N LYS A 316 23.21 -6.17 4.07
CA LYS A 316 23.35 -6.62 2.68
C LYS A 316 24.72 -6.24 2.06
N PRO A 317 25.24 -5.00 2.20
CA PRO A 317 26.53 -4.64 1.61
C PRO A 317 27.72 -5.38 2.23
N GLY A 318 27.58 -5.80 3.49
CA GLY A 318 28.58 -6.64 4.16
C GLY A 318 28.37 -8.13 4.04
N ASN A 319 27.18 -8.57 3.61
CA ASN A 319 26.72 -9.95 3.69
C ASN A 319 26.93 -10.59 5.07
N ILE A 320 26.59 -9.88 6.14
CA ILE A 320 26.85 -10.30 7.53
C ILE A 320 25.73 -9.85 8.47
N TYR A 321 25.45 -10.66 9.49
CA TYR A 321 24.63 -10.26 10.63
C TYR A 321 25.44 -9.46 11.63
N ARG A 322 24.83 -8.41 12.20
CA ARG A 322 25.50 -7.53 13.17
C ARG A 322 24.59 -7.14 14.30
N ASN A 323 25.19 -6.93 15.46
CA ASN A 323 24.51 -6.28 16.57
C ASN A 323 24.27 -4.80 16.22
N PRO A 324 23.07 -4.28 16.47
CA PRO A 324 22.84 -2.85 16.42
C PRO A 324 23.86 -2.07 17.27
N PRO A 325 24.44 -0.98 16.73
CA PRO A 325 25.65 -0.37 17.27
C PRO A 325 25.39 0.52 18.49
N TRP A 326 24.13 0.86 18.76
CA TRP A 326 23.77 1.75 19.84
C TRP A 326 23.05 1.02 20.96
N SER A 327 23.36 1.46 22.18
CA SER A 327 22.70 0.98 23.37
C SER A 327 21.28 1.53 23.46
N ASP A 328 20.32 0.68 23.78
CA ASP A 328 18.95 1.08 24.16
C ASP A 328 18.99 2.04 25.37
N ARG A 329 19.88 1.78 26.34
CA ARG A 329 20.04 2.60 27.55
C ARG A 329 20.49 4.05 27.30
N ALA A 330 21.06 4.36 26.13
CA ALA A 330 21.46 5.73 25.79
C ALA A 330 20.27 6.69 25.71
N MET A 331 19.06 6.17 25.46
CA MET A 331 17.80 6.93 25.41
C MET A 331 16.76 6.35 26.39
N GLY A 332 17.21 5.63 27.41
CA GLY A 332 16.32 4.94 28.36
C GLY A 332 15.53 3.82 27.68
N ASN A 333 14.21 3.93 27.70
CA ASN A 333 13.26 3.01 27.03
C ASN A 333 12.42 3.75 25.98
N PHE A 334 12.92 4.88 25.45
CA PHE A 334 12.18 5.68 24.47
C PHE A 334 11.66 4.83 23.31
N ASP A 335 12.42 3.83 22.87
CA ASP A 335 12.04 2.91 21.79
C ASP A 335 10.72 2.17 22.07
N ASP A 336 10.45 1.81 23.34
CA ASP A 336 9.20 1.18 23.78
C ASP A 336 8.02 2.17 23.83
N TYR A 337 8.28 3.46 24.08
CA TYR A 337 7.24 4.51 24.21
C TYR A 337 6.95 5.25 22.92
N ALA A 338 7.94 5.42 22.05
CA ALA A 338 7.80 6.01 20.72
C ALA A 338 6.87 5.17 19.83
N ILE A 339 6.75 3.87 20.12
CA ILE A 339 5.83 2.96 19.43
C ILE A 339 4.36 3.36 19.60
N ASN A 340 4.05 3.99 20.74
CA ASN A 340 2.71 4.47 21.08
C ASN A 340 2.46 5.91 20.60
N ALA A 341 3.50 6.60 20.12
CA ALA A 341 3.35 7.91 19.51
C ALA A 341 2.70 7.78 18.12
N PRO A 342 2.07 8.86 17.61
CA PRO A 342 1.60 8.91 16.23
C PRO A 342 2.66 8.43 15.23
N LEU A 343 2.20 7.68 14.23
CA LEU A 343 3.03 6.83 13.37
C LEU A 343 4.14 7.56 12.61
N PHE A 344 3.92 8.82 12.27
CA PHE A 344 4.88 9.64 11.56
C PHE A 344 6.05 10.08 12.47
N ILE A 345 5.87 10.06 13.80
CA ILE A 345 6.87 10.54 14.76
C ILE A 345 8.02 9.53 14.91
N GLN A 346 7.79 8.24 14.74
CA GLN A 346 8.85 7.22 14.91
C GLN A 346 9.98 7.39 13.89
N GLY A 347 9.63 7.58 12.61
CA GLY A 347 10.60 7.84 11.55
C GLY A 347 11.36 9.15 11.77
N ASN A 348 10.62 10.22 11.99
CA ASN A 348 11.17 11.56 12.14
C ASN A 348 12.04 11.69 13.40
N THR A 349 11.64 11.09 14.52
CA THR A 349 12.45 11.15 15.76
C THR A 349 13.81 10.53 15.59
N CYS A 350 13.91 9.45 14.80
CA CYS A 350 15.19 8.85 14.48
C CYS A 350 16.08 9.81 13.67
N VAL A 351 15.53 10.45 12.64
CA VAL A 351 16.21 11.47 11.83
C VAL A 351 16.65 12.64 12.70
N ASP A 352 15.72 13.23 13.45
CA ASP A 352 15.92 14.43 14.26
C ASP A 352 17.00 14.21 15.33
N CYS A 353 16.90 13.11 16.09
CA CYS A 353 17.89 12.79 17.12
C CYS A 353 19.28 12.58 16.53
N LYS A 354 19.37 11.96 15.35
CA LYS A 354 20.65 11.71 14.66
C LYS A 354 21.24 12.99 14.08
N GLU A 355 20.48 13.75 13.31
CA GLU A 355 20.95 14.95 12.61
C GLU A 355 21.27 16.08 13.58
N VAL A 356 20.46 16.27 14.62
CA VAL A 356 20.75 17.27 15.65
C VAL A 356 21.98 16.85 16.50
N ARG A 357 22.26 15.55 16.67
CA ARG A 357 23.45 15.09 17.41
C ARG A 357 24.70 15.35 16.59
N GLN A 358 24.64 15.08 15.29
CA GLN A 358 25.75 15.34 14.37
C GLN A 358 26.11 16.83 14.30
N SER A 359 25.11 17.72 14.36
CA SER A 359 25.33 19.16 14.31
C SER A 359 25.77 19.79 15.64
N THR A 360 25.28 19.28 16.79
CA THR A 360 25.54 19.90 18.10
C THR A 360 26.63 19.21 18.92
N GLY A 361 27.00 17.97 18.61
CA GLY A 361 28.01 17.20 19.34
C GLY A 361 27.65 16.84 20.79
N THR A 362 26.43 17.13 21.26
CA THR A 362 25.99 16.93 22.65
C THR A 362 24.89 15.87 22.76
N TRP A 363 24.88 15.13 23.87
CA TRP A 363 23.79 14.21 24.21
C TRP A 363 22.60 14.99 24.76
N TYR A 364 21.38 14.62 24.35
CA TYR A 364 20.17 15.32 24.77
C TYR A 364 19.85 15.08 26.24
N THR A 365 19.35 16.12 26.90
CA THR A 365 18.67 16.01 28.19
C THR A 365 17.26 16.57 28.01
N PRO A 366 16.19 15.76 28.13
CA PRO A 366 14.82 16.25 28.10
C PRO A 366 14.59 17.30 29.20
N PRO A 367 13.73 18.31 28.96
CA PRO A 367 12.91 18.48 27.76
C PRO A 367 13.70 18.94 26.54
N VAL A 368 13.35 18.42 25.37
CA VAL A 368 13.90 18.87 24.08
C VAL A 368 12.78 18.95 23.05
N THR A 369 12.69 20.10 22.37
CA THR A 369 11.72 20.33 21.31
C THR A 369 12.41 20.22 19.96
N PHE A 370 11.83 19.44 19.07
CA PHE A 370 12.26 19.29 17.69
C PHE A 370 11.27 19.96 16.76
N LYS A 371 11.79 20.58 15.71
CA LYS A 371 11.06 20.96 14.51
C LYS A 371 11.58 20.10 13.36
N SER A 372 10.78 19.12 12.97
CA SER A 372 11.09 18.14 11.93
C SER A 372 10.36 18.48 10.65
N TYR A 373 11.07 18.56 9.53
CA TYR A 373 10.47 18.87 8.24
C TYR A 373 10.20 17.58 7.45
N PHE A 374 9.01 17.45 6.86
CA PHE A 374 8.64 16.25 6.10
C PHE A 374 9.15 16.29 4.67
N GLU A 375 9.56 15.14 4.16
CA GLU A 375 9.96 15.02 2.77
C GLU A 375 8.77 15.28 1.81
N PRO A 376 9.03 15.88 0.62
CA PRO A 376 10.32 16.33 0.12
C PRO A 376 10.69 17.73 0.65
N THR A 377 11.81 17.82 1.38
CA THR A 377 12.38 19.09 1.85
C THR A 377 13.88 18.93 2.06
N THR A 378 14.64 20.00 1.83
CA THR A 378 16.08 20.05 2.10
C THR A 378 16.41 20.80 3.39
N VAL A 379 15.39 21.28 4.12
CA VAL A 379 15.58 22.01 5.38
C VAL A 379 15.85 20.98 6.48
N PRO A 380 17.05 20.93 7.07
CA PRO A 380 17.36 19.94 8.11
C PRO A 380 16.47 20.16 9.34
N PRO A 381 16.23 19.11 10.13
CA PRO A 381 15.52 19.25 11.39
C PRO A 381 16.35 20.10 12.34
N SER A 382 15.65 20.83 13.21
CA SER A 382 16.27 21.74 14.15
C SER A 382 15.75 21.52 15.57
N LYS A 383 16.64 21.70 16.54
CA LYS A 383 16.25 21.90 17.93
C LYS A 383 15.83 23.35 18.10
N ILE A 384 14.63 23.57 18.64
CA ILE A 384 14.07 24.90 18.87
C ILE A 384 13.91 25.23 20.35
#